data_AF-A0A544UB19-F1
#
_entry.id   AF-A0A544UB19-F1
#
_cell.length_a   1.000
_cell.length_b   1.000
_cell.length_c   1.000
_cell.angle_alpha   90.00
_cell.angle_beta   90.00
_cell.angle_gamma   90.00
#
_symmetry.space_group_name_H-M   'P 1'
#
loop_
_entity.id
_entity.type
_entity.pdbx_description
1 polymer ?
#
loop_
_entity_poly.entity_id
_entity_poly.type
_entity_poly.pdbx_seq_one_letter_code
_entity_poly.pdbx_strand_id
1 'polypeptide(L)'
;MNKRRWKLVIFAAIILIGAFTWQSRDKNEQEAISRILDHTAEIDAIELFKGEQSLFSATGQDAKAYIENYPLSHVKKLSKKERAIFEEKPLYHIVYEIKGEPLYEVDILKVAISSELSEELQQMVFNVGDQQYLIYWAKEKKALEQSTNTQRLLEQYVK
;
A
#
# COMPACT_ATOMS: atom_id res chain seq x y z
N MET A 1 -35.20 -20.91 34.43
CA MET A 1 -33.90 -20.55 33.82
C MET A 1 -33.96 -19.07 33.41
N ASN A 2 -33.23 -18.18 34.09
CA ASN A 2 -33.53 -16.74 34.11
C ASN A 2 -32.96 -15.97 32.90
N LYS A 3 -33.82 -15.21 32.21
CA LYS A 3 -33.56 -14.36 31.02
C LYS A 3 -32.32 -13.44 31.10
N ARG A 4 -31.78 -13.20 32.31
CA ARG A 4 -30.55 -12.41 32.55
C ARG A 4 -29.25 -13.13 32.15
N ARG A 5 -29.22 -14.47 32.12
CA ARG A 5 -27.97 -15.23 31.84
C ARG A 5 -27.63 -15.38 30.35
N TRP A 6 -28.58 -15.22 29.45
CA TRP A 6 -28.32 -15.31 28.00
C TRP A 6 -27.72 -14.04 27.39
N LYS A 7 -28.01 -12.84 27.93
CA LYS A 7 -27.44 -11.59 27.42
C LYS A 7 -25.92 -11.47 27.64
N LEU A 8 -25.38 -12.11 28.69
CA LEU A 8 -23.94 -12.12 28.99
C LEU A 8 -23.14 -13.06 28.06
N VAL A 9 -23.73 -14.19 27.65
CA VAL A 9 -23.06 -15.16 26.76
C VAL A 9 -22.93 -14.61 25.34
N ILE A 10 -23.95 -13.87 24.86
CA ILE A 10 -23.92 -13.23 23.53
C ILE A 10 -22.85 -12.13 23.46
N PHE A 11 -22.69 -11.33 24.53
CA PHE A 11 -21.68 -10.26 24.57
C PHE A 11 -20.25 -10.81 24.57
N ALA A 12 -19.98 -11.93 25.25
CA ALA A 12 -18.67 -12.58 25.26
C ALA A 12 -18.31 -13.21 23.88
N ALA A 13 -19.29 -13.76 23.17
CA ALA A 13 -19.07 -14.33 21.83
C ALA A 13 -18.72 -13.26 20.78
N ILE A 14 -19.32 -12.06 20.87
CA ILE A 14 -19.01 -10.94 19.97
C ILE A 14 -17.57 -10.43 20.18
N ILE A 15 -17.10 -10.39 21.44
CA ILE A 15 -15.72 -9.98 21.75
C ILE A 15 -14.69 -11.01 21.24
N LEU A 16 -14.99 -12.31 21.33
CA LEU A 16 -14.12 -13.37 20.83
C LEU A 16 -14.00 -13.38 19.29
N ILE A 17 -15.07 -13.06 18.55
CA ILE A 17 -15.02 -12.92 17.08
C ILE A 17 -14.24 -11.66 16.67
N GLY A 18 -14.39 -10.57 17.42
CA GLY A 18 -13.63 -9.33 17.21
C GLY A 18 -12.12 -9.52 17.37
N ALA A 19 -11.69 -10.28 18.39
CA ALA A 19 -10.28 -10.60 18.59
C ALA A 19 -9.73 -11.56 17.52
N PHE A 20 -10.51 -12.56 17.09
CA PHE A 20 -10.08 -13.55 16.10
C PHE A 20 -9.90 -12.96 14.69
N THR A 21 -10.77 -12.01 14.29
CA THR A 21 -10.64 -11.30 12.99
C THR A 21 -9.50 -10.29 12.97
N TRP A 22 -9.11 -9.75 14.11
CA TRP A 22 -7.95 -8.87 14.20
C TRP A 22 -6.64 -9.66 14.17
N GLN A 23 -6.55 -10.76 14.94
CA GLN A 23 -5.37 -11.62 14.97
C GLN A 23 -5.12 -12.34 13.63
N SER A 24 -6.17 -12.69 12.87
CA SER A 24 -5.99 -13.27 11.53
C SER A 24 -5.52 -12.24 10.49
N ARG A 25 -5.95 -10.98 10.58
CA ARG A 25 -5.45 -9.91 9.71
C ARG A 25 -3.99 -9.59 9.98
N ASP A 26 -3.59 -9.50 11.23
CA ASP A 26 -2.19 -9.21 11.58
C ASP A 26 -1.25 -10.36 11.16
N LYS A 27 -1.71 -11.62 11.26
CA LYS A 27 -0.96 -12.77 10.72
C LYS A 27 -0.83 -12.71 9.19
N ASN A 28 -1.93 -12.44 8.50
CA ASN A 28 -1.92 -12.31 7.04
C ASN A 28 -1.05 -11.14 6.57
N GLU A 29 -1.00 -10.05 7.33
CA GLU A 29 -0.15 -8.88 7.05
C GLU A 29 1.33 -9.24 7.19
N GLN A 30 1.72 -9.87 8.29
CA GLN A 30 3.12 -10.29 8.50
C GLN A 30 3.57 -11.31 7.44
N GLU A 31 2.69 -12.23 7.08
CA GLU A 31 2.94 -13.18 5.99
C GLU A 31 3.08 -12.47 4.64
N ALA A 32 2.26 -11.45 4.35
CA ALA A 32 2.36 -10.66 3.13
C ALA A 32 3.67 -9.85 3.08
N ILE A 33 4.05 -9.20 4.19
CA ILE A 33 5.32 -8.47 4.30
C ILE A 33 6.50 -9.44 4.11
N SER A 34 6.51 -10.57 4.82
CA SER A 34 7.56 -11.59 4.69
C SER A 34 7.68 -12.04 3.25
N ARG A 35 6.57 -12.42 2.62
CA ARG A 35 6.55 -12.86 1.22
C ARG A 35 7.15 -11.82 0.28
N ILE A 36 6.84 -10.54 0.47
CA ILE A 36 7.41 -9.47 -0.35
C ILE A 36 8.92 -9.40 -0.12
N LEU A 37 9.38 -9.35 1.14
CA LEU A 37 10.80 -9.24 1.46
C LEU A 37 11.61 -10.45 0.97
N ASP A 38 11.06 -11.65 1.11
CA ASP A 38 11.72 -12.91 0.74
C ASP A 38 11.88 -13.05 -0.79
N HIS A 39 10.93 -12.49 -1.55
CA HIS A 39 10.88 -12.66 -3.01
C HIS A 39 11.12 -11.37 -3.81
N THR A 40 11.47 -10.25 -3.17
CA THR A 40 11.72 -8.97 -3.87
C THR A 40 12.82 -9.09 -4.92
N ALA A 41 13.89 -9.83 -4.62
CA ALA A 41 15.00 -10.02 -5.55
C ALA A 41 14.63 -10.85 -6.79
N GLU A 42 13.50 -11.55 -6.75
CA GLU A 42 12.97 -12.36 -7.83
C GLU A 42 12.00 -11.60 -8.75
N ILE A 43 11.60 -10.37 -8.38
CA ILE A 43 10.73 -9.53 -9.23
C ILE A 43 11.43 -9.34 -10.58
N ASP A 44 10.74 -9.78 -11.63
CA ASP A 44 11.24 -9.77 -13.00
C ASP A 44 10.41 -8.90 -13.93
N ALA A 45 9.27 -8.37 -13.47
CA ALA A 45 8.49 -7.40 -14.21
C ALA A 45 7.83 -6.34 -13.31
N ILE A 46 7.59 -5.18 -13.90
CA ILE A 46 6.87 -4.06 -13.30
C ILE A 46 5.94 -3.44 -14.35
N GLU A 47 4.71 -3.13 -13.94
CA GLU A 47 3.74 -2.47 -14.79
C GLU A 47 3.15 -1.23 -14.09
N LEU A 48 3.05 -0.13 -14.83
CA LEU A 48 2.42 1.12 -14.39
C LEU A 48 1.13 1.34 -15.17
N PHE A 49 0.04 1.57 -14.44
CA PHE A 49 -1.26 1.88 -14.99
C PHE A 49 -1.71 3.28 -14.59
N LYS A 50 -2.48 3.93 -15.47
CA LYS A 50 -3.27 5.13 -15.17
C LYS A 50 -4.73 4.81 -15.46
N GLY A 51 -5.50 4.51 -14.42
CA GLY A 51 -6.80 3.86 -14.59
C GLY A 51 -6.61 2.48 -15.24
N GLU A 52 -7.31 2.21 -16.34
CA GLU A 52 -7.22 0.94 -17.07
C GLU A 52 -6.11 0.92 -18.13
N GLN A 53 -5.44 2.06 -18.39
CA GLN A 53 -4.42 2.16 -19.41
C GLN A 53 -3.05 1.80 -18.84
N SER A 54 -2.38 0.79 -19.42
CA SER A 54 -0.95 0.54 -19.19
C SER A 54 -0.11 1.65 -19.82
N LEU A 55 0.71 2.32 -19.01
CA LEU A 55 1.62 3.39 -19.41
C LEU A 55 3.07 2.90 -19.55
N PHE A 56 3.42 1.87 -18.79
CA PHE A 56 4.75 1.29 -18.74
C PHE A 56 4.64 -0.19 -18.44
N SER A 57 5.46 -0.98 -19.11
CA SER A 57 5.74 -2.36 -18.75
C SER A 57 7.22 -2.61 -19.04
N ALA A 58 7.93 -3.14 -18.06
CA ALA A 58 9.32 -3.53 -18.21
C ALA A 58 9.55 -4.90 -17.61
N THR A 59 10.48 -5.64 -18.20
CA THR A 59 10.84 -6.99 -17.77
C THR A 59 12.36 -7.14 -17.66
N GLY A 60 12.81 -8.14 -16.91
CA GLY A 60 14.21 -8.49 -16.75
C GLY A 60 15.05 -7.34 -16.18
N GLN A 61 16.10 -6.94 -16.91
CA GLN A 61 17.02 -5.90 -16.44
C GLN A 61 16.39 -4.51 -16.45
N ASP A 62 15.46 -4.23 -17.37
CA ASP A 62 14.80 -2.93 -17.46
C ASP A 62 13.87 -2.70 -16.26
N ALA A 63 13.22 -3.77 -15.75
CA ALA A 63 12.40 -3.71 -14.54
C ALA A 63 13.23 -3.37 -13.30
N LYS A 64 14.46 -3.90 -13.19
CA LYS A 64 15.34 -3.69 -12.04
C LYS A 64 15.70 -2.23 -11.78
N ALA A 65 15.66 -1.37 -12.79
CA ALA A 65 15.89 0.07 -12.62
C ALA A 65 14.79 0.77 -11.79
N TYR A 66 13.63 0.12 -11.63
CA TYR A 66 12.43 0.67 -10.99
C TYR A 66 11.99 -0.08 -9.74
N ILE A 67 12.64 -1.20 -9.40
CA ILE A 67 12.37 -1.98 -8.19
C ILE A 67 13.16 -1.40 -7.03
N GLU A 68 12.53 -1.15 -5.88
CA GLU A 68 13.22 -0.67 -4.68
C GLU A 68 14.14 -1.76 -4.10
N ASN A 69 15.34 -1.39 -3.65
CA ASN A 69 16.27 -2.32 -3.01
C ASN A 69 15.77 -2.80 -1.63
N TYR A 70 15.02 -1.94 -0.95
CA TYR A 70 14.47 -2.18 0.39
C TYR A 70 13.00 -1.83 0.39
N PRO A 71 12.13 -2.63 -0.25
CA PRO A 71 10.71 -2.38 -0.21
C PRO A 71 10.22 -2.53 1.23
N LEU A 72 9.17 -1.79 1.56
CA LEU A 72 8.53 -1.79 2.88
C LEU A 72 9.46 -1.35 4.04
N SER A 73 10.50 -0.55 3.76
CA SER A 73 11.43 -0.02 4.77
C SER A 73 10.72 0.74 5.89
N HIS A 74 9.70 1.52 5.55
CA HIS A 74 8.82 2.17 6.50
C HIS A 74 7.36 2.05 6.04
N VAL A 75 6.54 1.50 6.94
CA VAL A 75 5.15 1.14 6.68
C VAL A 75 4.28 1.74 7.77
N LYS A 76 3.37 2.62 7.39
CA LYS A 76 2.45 3.28 8.32
C LYS A 76 1.01 2.92 8.00
N LYS A 77 0.25 2.49 9.01
CA LYS A 77 -1.20 2.31 8.84
C LYS A 77 -1.89 3.67 8.78
N LEU A 78 -2.69 3.91 7.74
CA LEU A 78 -3.44 5.15 7.63
C LEU A 78 -4.78 5.04 8.37
N SER A 79 -5.08 6.02 9.20
CA SER A 79 -6.44 6.23 9.72
C SER A 79 -7.38 6.69 8.60
N LYS A 80 -8.70 6.59 8.82
CA LYS A 80 -9.70 7.12 7.87
C LYS A 80 -9.53 8.63 7.65
N LYS A 81 -9.14 9.37 8.69
CA LYS A 81 -8.90 10.81 8.60
C LYS A 81 -7.69 11.11 7.73
N GLU A 82 -6.57 10.42 7.97
CA GLU A 82 -5.36 10.61 7.16
C GLU A 82 -5.59 10.18 5.70
N ARG A 83 -6.34 9.12 5.44
CA ARG A 83 -6.68 8.71 4.08
C ARG A 83 -7.46 9.78 3.31
N ALA A 84 -8.25 10.60 4.00
CA ALA A 84 -9.04 11.68 3.38
C ALA A 84 -8.20 12.89 2.94
N ILE A 85 -6.93 12.96 3.35
CA ILE A 85 -5.98 14.00 2.88
C ILE A 85 -5.63 13.80 1.40
N PHE A 86 -5.78 12.56 0.90
CA PHE A 86 -5.45 12.17 -0.46
C PHE A 86 -6.69 12.00 -1.32
N GLU A 87 -6.54 12.11 -2.64
CA GLU A 87 -7.61 11.84 -3.60
C GLU A 87 -8.21 10.45 -3.38
N GLU A 88 -9.53 10.32 -3.56
CA GLU A 88 -10.25 9.07 -3.29
C GLU A 88 -9.81 7.97 -4.26
N LYS A 89 -9.62 8.32 -5.53
CA LYS A 89 -9.13 7.39 -6.55
C LYS A 89 -7.61 7.50 -6.68
N PRO A 90 -6.90 6.37 -6.85
CA PRO A 90 -5.49 6.43 -7.19
C PRO A 90 -5.30 7.03 -8.58
N LEU A 91 -4.25 7.83 -8.74
CA LEU A 91 -3.88 8.36 -10.05
C LEU A 91 -3.14 7.31 -10.88
N TYR A 92 -2.29 6.54 -10.21
CA TYR A 92 -1.56 5.43 -10.81
C TYR A 92 -1.67 4.17 -9.96
N HIS A 93 -1.44 3.04 -10.60
CA HIS A 93 -1.36 1.73 -9.96
C HIS A 93 -0.11 1.02 -10.49
N ILE A 94 0.67 0.41 -9.58
CA ILE A 94 1.91 -0.28 -9.92
C ILE A 94 1.79 -1.74 -9.49
N VAL A 95 2.07 -2.64 -10.41
CA VAL A 95 2.12 -4.08 -10.19
C VAL A 95 3.57 -4.54 -10.26
N TYR A 96 4.01 -5.28 -9.25
CA TYR A 96 5.32 -5.94 -9.22
C TYR A 96 5.12 -7.44 -9.36
N GLU A 97 5.76 -8.06 -10.34
CA GLU A 97 5.48 -9.45 -10.72
C GLU A 97 6.72 -10.34 -10.67
N ILE A 98 6.46 -11.62 -10.49
CA ILE A 98 7.43 -12.70 -10.65
C ILE A 98 6.84 -13.69 -11.65
N LYS A 99 7.48 -13.84 -12.81
CA LYS A 99 7.08 -14.77 -13.86
C LYS A 99 5.62 -14.59 -14.31
N GLY A 100 5.16 -13.34 -14.37
CA GLY A 100 3.81 -12.97 -14.78
C GLY A 100 2.74 -13.10 -13.69
N GLU A 101 3.12 -13.36 -12.44
CA GLU A 101 2.21 -13.40 -11.30
C GLU A 101 2.50 -12.21 -10.36
N PRO A 102 1.49 -11.43 -9.94
CA PRO A 102 1.67 -10.33 -9.00
C PRO A 102 2.23 -10.81 -7.64
N LEU A 103 3.39 -10.29 -7.26
CA LEU A 103 3.91 -10.42 -5.90
C LEU A 103 3.18 -9.44 -4.97
N TYR A 104 3.12 -8.16 -5.36
CA TYR A 104 2.37 -7.12 -4.66
C TYR A 104 2.06 -5.95 -5.58
N GLU A 105 1.10 -5.14 -5.12
CA GLU A 105 0.55 -4.02 -5.87
C GLU A 105 0.44 -2.80 -4.95
N VAL A 106 0.67 -1.62 -5.52
CA VAL A 106 0.55 -0.35 -4.81
C VAL A 106 -0.18 0.69 -5.65
N ASP A 107 -0.95 1.51 -4.95
CA ASP A 107 -1.66 2.65 -5.50
C ASP A 107 -0.85 3.93 -5.25
N ILE A 108 -0.83 4.83 -6.23
CA ILE A 108 -0.23 6.15 -6.09
C ILE A 108 -1.35 7.15 -5.86
N LEU A 109 -1.45 7.63 -4.62
CA LEU A 109 -2.45 8.59 -4.21
C LEU A 109 -1.88 10.00 -4.30
N LYS A 110 -2.61 10.90 -4.96
CA LYS A 110 -2.26 12.31 -5.00
C LYS A 110 -2.72 13.01 -3.73
N VAL A 111 -1.90 13.89 -3.17
CA VAL A 111 -2.28 14.75 -2.05
C VAL A 111 -3.33 15.77 -2.51
N ALA A 112 -4.48 15.79 -1.83
CA ALA A 112 -5.55 16.74 -2.10
C ALA A 112 -5.52 17.95 -1.15
N ILE A 113 -5.09 17.75 0.10
CA ILE A 113 -5.09 18.77 1.16
C ILE A 113 -3.71 18.81 1.85
N SER A 114 -2.72 19.43 1.21
CA SER A 114 -1.32 19.44 1.71
C SER A 114 -1.17 20.06 3.10
N SER A 115 -2.02 21.02 3.48
CA SER A 115 -2.00 21.65 4.80
C SER A 115 -2.36 20.72 5.96
N GLU A 116 -2.94 19.55 5.68
CA GLU A 116 -3.31 18.56 6.71
C GLU A 116 -2.29 17.43 6.87
N LEU A 117 -1.21 17.42 6.08
CA LEU A 117 -0.13 16.46 6.23
C LEU A 117 0.59 16.66 7.56
N SER A 118 0.53 15.65 8.44
CA SER A 118 1.37 15.61 9.64
C SER A 118 2.85 15.49 9.28
N GLU A 119 3.74 15.83 10.21
CA GLU A 119 5.19 15.71 10.00
C GLU A 119 5.61 14.30 9.54
N GLU A 120 5.01 13.27 10.12
CA GLU A 120 5.26 11.88 9.71
C GLU A 120 4.79 11.60 8.27
N LEU A 121 3.62 12.09 7.85
CA LEU A 121 3.17 11.92 6.48
C LEU A 121 3.98 12.75 5.49
N GLN A 122 4.50 13.91 5.89
CA GLN A 122 5.38 14.74 5.07
C GLN A 122 6.68 14.00 4.71
N GLN A 123 7.15 13.10 5.58
CA GLN A 123 8.34 12.27 5.31
C GLN A 123 8.04 11.11 4.36
N MET A 124 6.77 10.68 4.26
CA MET A 124 6.38 9.56 3.40
C MET A 124 5.91 9.98 2.01
N VAL A 125 5.47 11.23 1.84
CA VAL A 125 5.09 11.75 0.53
C VAL A 125 6.32 12.12 -0.30
N PHE A 126 6.22 11.95 -1.61
CA PHE A 126 7.26 12.32 -2.55
C PHE A 126 6.71 13.29 -3.60
N ASN A 127 7.59 14.09 -4.19
CA ASN A 127 7.23 15.08 -5.19
C ASN A 127 7.49 14.53 -6.59
N VAL A 128 6.56 14.76 -7.52
CA VAL A 128 6.82 14.64 -8.96
C VAL A 128 6.31 15.93 -9.60
N GLY A 129 7.24 16.76 -10.08
CA GLY A 129 6.94 18.15 -10.45
C GLY A 129 6.42 18.94 -9.24
N ASP A 130 5.34 19.69 -9.43
CA ASP A 130 4.69 20.49 -8.37
C ASP A 130 3.60 19.71 -7.61
N GLN A 131 3.58 18.38 -7.72
CA GLN A 131 2.54 17.53 -7.15
C GLN A 131 3.14 16.57 -6.11
N GLN A 132 2.40 16.36 -5.02
CA GLN A 132 2.76 15.44 -3.95
C GLN A 132 1.96 14.15 -4.05
N TYR A 133 2.65 13.03 -3.85
CA TYR A 133 2.09 11.69 -3.95
C TYR A 133 2.49 10.83 -2.77
N LEU A 134 1.69 9.79 -2.52
CA LEU A 134 1.95 8.76 -1.53
C LEU A 134 1.80 7.39 -2.16
N ILE A 135 2.72 6.48 -1.85
CA ILE A 135 2.55 5.06 -2.16
C ILE A 135 1.62 4.43 -1.11
N TYR A 136 0.51 3.87 -1.57
CA TYR A 136 -0.51 3.26 -0.74
C TYR A 136 -0.69 1.78 -1.08
N TRP A 137 -0.41 0.93 -0.11
CA TRP A 137 -0.71 -0.49 -0.19
C TRP A 137 -2.17 -0.74 0.21
N ALA A 138 -3.06 -0.74 -0.78
CA ALA A 138 -4.51 -0.75 -0.57
C ALA A 138 -5.01 -1.98 0.20
N LYS A 139 -4.45 -3.16 -0.10
CA LYS A 139 -4.81 -4.43 0.56
C LYS A 139 -4.65 -4.37 2.07
N GLU A 140 -3.55 -3.78 2.53
CA GLU A 140 -3.18 -3.67 3.95
C GLU A 140 -3.48 -2.29 4.56
N LYS A 141 -3.99 -1.36 3.75
CA LYS A 141 -4.34 0.02 4.12
C LYS A 141 -3.18 0.81 4.73
N LYS A 142 -2.00 0.67 4.13
CA LYS A 142 -0.75 1.27 4.62
C LYS A 142 -0.12 2.21 3.62
N ALA A 143 0.49 3.26 4.13
CA ALA A 143 1.42 4.11 3.42
C ALA A 143 2.81 3.48 3.44
N LEU A 144 3.57 3.68 2.36
CA LEU A 144 4.95 3.24 2.22
C LEU A 144 5.84 4.47 1.94
N GLU A 145 6.99 4.59 2.61
CA GLU A 145 7.97 5.68 2.40
C GLU A 145 8.81 5.49 1.13
N GLN A 146 8.71 4.31 0.50
CA GLN A 146 9.35 4.01 -0.78
C GLN A 146 9.04 5.12 -1.79
N SER A 147 10.07 5.69 -2.38
CA SER A 147 9.86 6.81 -3.30
C SER A 147 10.95 6.98 -4.34
N THR A 148 12.19 6.53 -4.15
CA THR A 148 13.27 6.92 -5.09
C THR A 148 13.07 6.35 -6.49
N ASN A 149 12.88 5.04 -6.62
CA ASN A 149 12.72 4.39 -7.92
C ASN A 149 11.29 4.57 -8.46
N THR A 150 10.29 4.59 -7.57
CA THR A 150 8.91 4.92 -7.97
C THR A 150 8.78 6.35 -8.47
N GLN A 151 9.39 7.34 -7.79
CA GLN A 151 9.40 8.74 -8.24
C GLN A 151 10.08 8.85 -9.60
N ARG A 152 11.24 8.21 -9.79
CA ARG A 152 11.94 8.18 -11.08
C ARG A 152 11.08 7.59 -12.19
N LEU A 153 10.31 6.53 -11.89
CA LEU A 153 9.35 5.97 -12.84
C LEU A 153 8.28 7.01 -13.19
N LEU A 154 7.65 7.63 -12.19
CA LEU A 154 6.54 8.57 -12.38
C LEU A 154 6.97 9.89 -13.03
N GLU A 155 8.20 10.35 -12.83
CA GLU A 155 8.79 11.53 -13.50
C GLU A 155 8.77 11.41 -15.02
N GLN A 156 8.73 10.19 -15.57
CA GLN A 156 8.63 9.97 -17.02
C GLN A 156 7.21 10.20 -17.57
N TYR A 157 6.20 10.21 -16.70
CA TYR A 157 4.78 10.18 -17.08
C TYR A 157 3.95 11.34 -16.53
N VAL A 158 4.43 12.01 -15.48
CA VAL A 158 3.86 13.26 -14.98
C VAL A 158 4.43 14.41 -15.82
N LYS A 159 3.57 15.09 -16.57
CA LYS A 159 3.88 16.32 -17.32
C LYS A 159 3.40 17.54 -16.56
#